data_AF-A0A1M5W604-F1
#
_entry.id   AF-A0A1M5W604-F1
#
_cell.length_a   1.000
_cell.length_b   1.000
_cell.length_c   1.000
_cell.angle_alpha   90.00
_cell.angle_beta   90.00
_cell.angle_gamma   90.00
#
_symmetry.space_group_name_H-M   'P 1'
#
loop_
_entity.id
_entity.type
_entity.pdbx_description
1 polymer ?
#
loop_
_entity_poly.entity_id
_entity_poly.type
_entity_poly.pdbx_seq_one_letter_code
_entity_poly.pdbx_strand_id
1 'polypeptide(L)'
;MDSDENDAIDTGTAHSARIYDYIIGGKDHFPADREAGDTMVREWPALPVHRRANRDFMNRAVRHLAREAGIRQFVDIGSGIPTSPNLHEIVQAAAPDARVVYRLLDPLPPGSHLAMSIGTADFAPAEVGRVAREYAARGMPMRLRTRAEAAEFFTGLDLVDPGIVQVHRWRPDGIGTEVVRDEDIAMYGAVARKP
;
A
#
# COMPACT_ATOMS: atom_id res chain seq x y z
N MET A 1 5.83 23.58 33.14
CA MET A 1 5.40 23.84 31.76
C MET A 1 6.53 23.29 30.91
N ASP A 2 6.54 21.97 30.73
CA ASP A 2 7.57 21.24 29.99
C ASP A 2 6.82 20.33 29.02
N SER A 3 6.76 20.72 27.74
CA SER A 3 6.14 19.89 26.71
C SER A 3 6.68 20.13 25.29
N ASP A 4 7.94 20.53 25.13
CA ASP A 4 8.54 20.83 23.81
C ASP A 4 9.76 19.96 23.46
N GLU A 5 9.99 18.81 24.12
CA GLU A 5 11.16 17.95 23.84
C GLU A 5 10.88 16.75 22.92
N ASN A 6 9.64 16.50 22.47
CA ASN A 6 9.29 15.26 21.74
C ASN A 6 8.75 15.45 20.30
N ASP A 7 8.96 16.63 19.69
CA ASP A 7 8.43 16.98 18.36
C ASP A 7 9.42 16.75 17.19
N ALA A 8 10.61 16.20 17.45
CA ALA A 8 11.60 15.93 16.42
C ALA A 8 11.29 14.63 15.66
N ILE A 9 11.30 14.68 14.33
CA ILE A 9 11.19 13.51 13.46
C ILE A 9 12.36 12.55 13.78
N ASP A 10 12.07 11.30 14.17
CA ASP A 10 13.12 10.27 14.30
C ASP A 10 13.71 9.95 12.92
N THR A 11 14.93 10.40 12.70
CA THR A 11 15.70 10.20 11.46
C THR A 11 16.70 9.05 11.55
N GLY A 12 16.91 8.50 12.76
CA GLY A 12 17.82 7.39 13.01
C GLY A 12 17.20 6.03 12.69
N THR A 13 15.87 5.94 12.68
CA THR A 13 15.13 4.74 12.33
C THR A 13 14.49 4.84 10.95
N ALA A 14 14.50 3.74 10.21
CA ALA A 14 13.86 3.66 8.90
C ALA A 14 12.33 3.61 9.03
N HIS A 15 11.62 4.31 8.15
CA HIS A 15 10.15 4.39 8.16
C HIS A 15 9.58 3.99 6.80
N SER A 16 8.48 3.22 6.81
CA SER A 16 7.87 2.61 5.62
C SER A 16 7.59 3.61 4.49
N ALA A 17 7.03 4.78 4.82
CA ALA A 17 6.71 5.84 3.88
C ALA A 17 7.95 6.49 3.25
N ARG A 18 9.02 6.67 4.02
CA ARG A 18 10.29 7.26 3.55
C ARG A 18 11.10 6.28 2.71
N ILE A 19 11.08 4.99 3.08
CA ILE A 19 11.63 3.92 2.25
C ILE A 19 10.89 3.87 0.90
N TYR A 20 9.55 3.97 0.92
CA TYR A 20 8.76 4.04 -0.31
C TYR A 20 9.19 5.21 -1.19
N ASP A 21 9.25 6.42 -0.61
CA ASP A 21 9.64 7.65 -1.31
C ASP A 21 11.04 7.52 -1.93
N TYR A 22 12.02 7.04 -1.17
CA TYR A 22 13.37 6.76 -1.67
C TYR A 22 13.37 5.82 -2.88
N ILE A 23 12.69 4.68 -2.79
CA ILE A 23 12.69 3.65 -3.85
C ILE A 23 12.09 4.18 -5.17
N ILE A 24 11.14 5.12 -5.10
CA ILE A 24 10.54 5.72 -6.29
C ILE A 24 11.25 6.99 -6.78
N GLY A 25 12.36 7.37 -6.15
CA GLY A 25 13.18 8.53 -6.54
C GLY A 25 12.70 9.86 -5.94
N GLY A 26 11.95 9.82 -4.84
CA GLY A 26 11.63 10.99 -4.04
C GLY A 26 12.85 11.51 -3.27
N LYS A 27 12.61 12.48 -2.37
CA LYS A 27 13.66 13.21 -1.65
C LYS A 27 13.44 13.28 -0.14
N ASP A 28 12.27 12.87 0.34
CA ASP A 28 11.83 13.06 1.72
C ASP A 28 12.17 11.80 2.54
N HIS A 29 13.47 11.52 2.62
CA HIS A 29 14.02 10.33 3.26
C HIS A 29 15.41 10.58 3.87
N PHE A 30 15.76 9.81 4.90
CA PHE A 30 17.00 9.93 5.67
C PHE A 30 17.97 8.76 5.36
N PRO A 31 19.21 8.76 5.88
CA PRO A 31 20.16 7.68 5.64
C PRO A 31 19.63 6.29 6.01
N ALA A 32 18.91 6.16 7.13
CA ALA A 32 18.34 4.88 7.57
C ALA A 32 17.32 4.31 6.56
N ASP A 33 16.53 5.18 5.94
CA ASP A 33 15.55 4.81 4.91
C ASP A 33 16.24 4.32 3.63
N ARG A 34 17.34 4.99 3.24
CA ARG A 34 18.13 4.60 2.06
C ARG A 34 18.78 3.24 2.24
N GLU A 35 19.43 3.02 3.39
CA GLU A 35 20.07 1.75 3.71
C GLU A 35 19.05 0.59 3.71
N ALA A 36 17.88 0.82 4.31
CA ALA A 36 16.79 -0.15 4.28
C ALA A 36 16.32 -0.41 2.84
N GLY A 37 16.08 0.65 2.06
CA GLY A 37 15.67 0.54 0.65
C GLY A 37 16.68 -0.22 -0.20
N ASP A 38 17.97 0.10 -0.10
CA ASP A 38 19.04 -0.55 -0.85
C ASP A 38 19.16 -2.03 -0.49
N THR A 39 18.96 -2.38 0.78
CA THR A 39 18.94 -3.78 1.23
C THR A 39 17.77 -4.53 0.62
N MET A 40 16.57 -3.94 0.67
CA MET A 40 15.37 -4.57 0.10
C MET A 40 15.45 -4.71 -1.43
N VAL A 41 16.04 -3.74 -2.13
CA VAL A 41 16.26 -3.81 -3.59
C VAL A 41 17.27 -4.89 -3.94
N ARG A 42 18.31 -5.12 -3.11
CA ARG A 42 19.22 -6.27 -3.29
C ARG A 42 18.50 -7.60 -3.14
N GLU A 43 17.56 -7.71 -2.21
CA GLU A 43 16.76 -8.94 -2.00
C GLU A 43 15.73 -9.19 -3.10
N TRP A 44 15.16 -8.12 -3.65
CA TRP A 44 14.20 -8.15 -4.73
C TRP A 44 14.41 -6.97 -5.69
N PRO A 45 15.17 -7.17 -6.79
CA PRO A 45 15.51 -6.11 -7.74
C PRO A 45 14.30 -5.44 -8.42
N ALA A 46 13.14 -6.12 -8.45
CA ALA A 46 11.91 -5.58 -9.02
C ALA A 46 11.16 -4.62 -8.08
N LEU A 47 11.64 -4.39 -6.85
CA LEU A 47 10.98 -3.54 -5.88
C LEU A 47 10.68 -2.10 -6.39
N PRO A 48 11.54 -1.44 -7.19
CA PRO A 48 11.20 -0.15 -7.82
C PRO A 48 10.05 -0.26 -8.84
N VAL A 49 10.05 -1.30 -9.68
CA VAL A 49 8.97 -1.58 -10.66
C VAL A 49 7.65 -1.80 -9.93
N HIS A 50 7.68 -2.64 -8.89
CA HIS A 50 6.55 -2.91 -8.02
C HIS A 50 5.93 -1.63 -7.42
N ARG A 51 6.75 -0.76 -6.81
CA ARG A 51 6.30 0.48 -6.16
C ARG A 51 5.71 1.46 -7.17
N ARG A 52 6.31 1.56 -8.36
CA ARG A 52 5.78 2.39 -9.45
C ARG A 52 4.43 1.86 -9.94
N ALA A 53 4.33 0.57 -10.21
CA ALA A 53 3.08 -0.06 -10.64
C ALA A 53 1.93 0.13 -9.63
N ASN A 54 2.24 0.08 -8.33
CA ASN A 54 1.26 0.39 -7.28
C ASN A 54 0.78 1.85 -7.33
N ARG A 55 1.70 2.81 -7.53
CA ARG A 55 1.35 4.22 -7.69
C ARG A 55 0.51 4.46 -8.94
N ASP A 56 0.84 3.78 -10.04
CA ASP A 56 0.10 3.87 -11.29
C ASP A 56 -1.31 3.28 -11.16
N PHE A 57 -1.46 2.17 -10.41
CA PHE A 57 -2.78 1.63 -10.08
C PHE A 57 -3.63 2.65 -9.32
N MET A 58 -3.09 3.30 -8.29
CA MET A 58 -3.80 4.35 -7.57
C MET A 58 -4.30 5.45 -8.53
N ASN A 59 -3.42 5.94 -9.42
CA ASN A 59 -3.79 6.95 -10.42
C ASN A 59 -4.96 6.49 -11.31
N ARG A 60 -4.92 5.24 -11.79
CA ARG A 60 -5.99 4.68 -12.65
C ARG A 60 -7.29 4.45 -11.88
N ALA A 61 -7.22 3.91 -10.66
CA ALA A 61 -8.38 3.68 -9.81
C ALA A 61 -9.08 5.01 -9.44
N VAL A 62 -8.32 6.03 -9.02
CA VAL A 62 -8.88 7.36 -8.70
C VAL A 62 -9.45 8.03 -9.96
N ARG A 63 -8.78 7.91 -11.11
CA ARG A 63 -9.30 8.43 -12.39
C ARG A 63 -10.62 7.76 -12.76
N HIS A 64 -10.73 6.44 -12.64
CA HIS A 64 -11.96 5.69 -12.86
C HIS A 64 -13.07 6.17 -11.91
N LEU A 65 -12.79 6.26 -10.60
CA LEU A 65 -13.76 6.72 -9.61
C LEU A 65 -14.26 8.14 -9.90
N ALA A 66 -13.36 9.06 -10.26
CA ALA A 66 -13.72 10.44 -10.56
C ALA A 66 -14.45 10.58 -11.90
N ARG A 67 -13.99 9.93 -12.97
CA ARG A 67 -14.53 10.15 -14.32
C ARG A 67 -15.71 9.26 -14.65
N GLU A 68 -15.60 7.98 -14.35
CA GLU A 68 -16.56 6.96 -14.77
C GLU A 68 -17.61 6.71 -13.68
N ALA A 69 -17.21 6.60 -12.41
CA ALA A 69 -18.14 6.37 -11.30
C ALA A 69 -18.75 7.67 -10.72
N GLY A 70 -18.30 8.85 -11.18
CA GLY A 70 -18.85 10.14 -10.76
C GLY A 70 -18.56 10.54 -9.31
N ILE A 71 -17.61 9.89 -8.63
CA ILE A 71 -17.27 10.17 -7.23
C ILE A 71 -16.58 11.54 -7.10
N ARG A 72 -16.99 12.32 -6.10
CA ARG A 72 -16.50 13.70 -5.85
C ARG A 72 -15.92 13.90 -4.45
N GLN A 73 -16.02 12.90 -3.59
CA GLN A 73 -15.49 12.93 -2.23
C GLN A 73 -14.63 11.70 -2.03
N PHE A 74 -13.43 11.89 -1.47
CA PHE A 74 -12.45 10.82 -1.27
C PHE A 74 -11.92 10.87 0.16
N VAL A 75 -11.83 9.70 0.78
CA VAL A 75 -11.12 9.50 2.05
C VAL A 75 -9.92 8.63 1.72
N ASP A 76 -8.71 9.17 1.89
CA ASP A 76 -7.46 8.46 1.66
C ASP A 76 -6.84 8.07 3.01
N ILE A 77 -6.55 6.78 3.19
CA ILE A 77 -6.05 6.22 4.44
C ILE A 77 -4.69 5.60 4.17
N GLY A 78 -3.65 6.14 4.80
CA GLY A 78 -2.27 5.78 4.47
C GLY A 78 -1.78 6.49 3.20
N SER A 79 -2.05 7.80 3.10
CA SER A 79 -1.69 8.68 1.98
C SER A 79 -0.18 8.76 1.69
N GLY A 80 0.65 8.19 2.57
CA GLY A 80 2.10 8.31 2.55
C GLY A 80 2.54 9.50 3.39
N ILE A 81 3.66 10.13 3.03
CA ILE A 81 4.06 11.41 3.62
C ILE A 81 3.04 12.47 3.17
N PRO A 82 2.44 13.30 4.07
CA PRO A 82 2.81 13.59 5.47
C PRO A 82 1.72 13.17 6.48
N THR A 83 1.95 12.57 7.66
CA THR A 83 3.10 12.40 8.57
C THR A 83 2.82 11.15 9.44
N SER A 84 3.88 10.58 10.04
CA SER A 84 3.78 9.55 11.09
C SER A 84 3.35 10.16 12.44
N PRO A 85 2.68 9.42 13.34
CA PRO A 85 2.21 8.04 13.18
C PRO A 85 0.83 7.91 12.54
N ASN A 86 0.66 6.88 11.70
CA ASN A 86 -0.63 6.50 11.14
C ASN A 86 -1.49 5.81 12.21
N LEU A 87 -2.82 5.87 12.04
CA LEU A 87 -3.78 5.32 13.01
C LEU A 87 -3.52 3.85 13.37
N HIS A 88 -3.14 2.99 12.41
CA HIS A 88 -2.83 1.59 12.71
C HIS A 88 -1.52 1.44 13.49
N GLU A 89 -0.53 2.31 13.27
CA GLU A 89 0.74 2.32 14.01
C GLU A 89 0.49 2.71 15.48
N ILE A 90 -0.34 3.72 15.73
CA ILE A 90 -0.74 4.12 17.10
C ILE A 90 -1.50 2.98 17.80
N VAL A 91 -2.53 2.44 17.12
CA VAL A 91 -3.42 1.44 17.70
C VAL A 91 -2.68 0.12 17.96
N GLN A 92 -1.76 -0.28 17.08
CA GLN A 92 -1.00 -1.52 17.22
C GLN A 92 0.17 -1.39 18.21
N ALA A 93 0.75 -0.20 18.37
CA ALA A 93 1.73 0.06 19.43
C ALA A 93 1.09 0.00 20.83
N ALA A 94 -0.19 0.42 20.95
CA ALA A 94 -0.93 0.35 22.21
C ALA A 94 -1.57 -1.02 22.47
N ALA A 95 -1.99 -1.74 21.42
CA ALA A 95 -2.64 -3.05 21.50
C ALA A 95 -2.23 -3.92 20.29
N PRO A 96 -1.18 -4.77 20.41
CA PRO A 96 -0.63 -5.53 19.29
C PRO A 96 -1.61 -6.52 18.62
N ASP A 97 -2.69 -6.89 19.30
CA ASP A 97 -3.77 -7.76 18.82
C ASP A 97 -4.95 -6.99 18.20
N ALA A 98 -4.92 -5.66 18.26
CA ALA A 98 -5.96 -4.81 17.72
C ALA A 98 -6.04 -4.93 16.20
N ARG A 99 -7.24 -5.28 15.73
CA ARG A 99 -7.59 -5.27 14.31
C ARG A 99 -8.21 -3.92 13.98
N VAL A 100 -7.53 -3.10 13.18
CA VAL A 100 -8.15 -1.93 12.57
C VAL A 100 -9.10 -2.43 11.49
N VAL A 101 -10.40 -2.49 11.83
CA VAL A 101 -11.47 -2.94 10.94
C VAL A 101 -12.06 -1.75 10.19
N TYR A 102 -12.37 -1.97 8.91
CA TYR A 102 -13.02 -1.06 7.94
C TYR A 102 -14.47 -0.67 8.32
N ARG A 103 -14.74 -0.26 9.56
CA ARG A 103 -15.96 0.51 9.93
C ARG A 103 -16.03 1.86 9.21
N LEU A 104 -15.01 2.22 8.42
CA LEU A 104 -15.01 3.41 7.57
C LEU A 104 -15.99 3.32 6.40
N LEU A 105 -16.29 2.11 5.90
CA LEU A 105 -17.24 1.95 4.78
C LEU A 105 -18.69 1.88 5.25
N ASP A 106 -18.94 1.38 6.46
CA ASP A 106 -20.27 1.28 7.08
C ASP A 106 -21.07 2.60 7.08
N PRO A 107 -20.52 3.76 7.53
CA PRO A 107 -21.23 5.03 7.55
C PRO A 107 -21.40 5.67 6.17
N LEU A 108 -20.71 5.17 5.13
CA LEU A 108 -20.83 5.73 3.79
C LEU A 108 -22.13 5.25 3.12
N PRO A 109 -22.81 6.09 2.32
CA PRO A 109 -24.07 5.70 1.67
C PRO A 109 -23.87 4.62 0.59
N PRO A 110 -24.92 3.85 0.24
CA PRO A 110 -25.00 3.09 -1.01
C PRO A 110 -24.45 3.87 -2.22
N GLY A 111 -23.71 3.19 -3.10
CA GLY A 111 -22.99 3.82 -4.21
C GLY A 111 -21.59 4.36 -3.88
N SER A 112 -21.19 4.34 -2.61
CA SER A 112 -19.79 4.58 -2.22
C SER A 112 -18.87 3.47 -2.74
N HIS A 113 -17.56 3.71 -2.77
CA HIS A 113 -16.60 2.74 -3.29
C HIS A 113 -15.44 2.50 -2.32
N LEU A 114 -14.87 1.29 -2.37
CA LEU A 114 -13.63 0.90 -1.72
C LEU A 114 -12.60 0.56 -2.81
N ALA A 115 -11.47 1.23 -2.81
CA ALA A 115 -10.31 0.91 -3.65
C ALA A 115 -9.14 0.53 -2.75
N MET A 116 -8.52 -0.62 -2.98
CA MET A 116 -7.39 -1.10 -2.16
C MET A 116 -6.29 -1.72 -3.01
N SER A 117 -5.05 -1.51 -2.57
CA SER A 117 -3.91 -2.35 -2.94
C SER A 117 -3.54 -3.23 -1.74
N ILE A 118 -3.30 -4.52 -1.97
CA ILE A 118 -3.09 -5.52 -0.91
C ILE A 118 -1.82 -6.31 -1.22
N GLY A 119 -0.83 -6.20 -0.32
CA GLY A 119 0.46 -6.88 -0.47
C GLY A 119 0.31 -8.40 -0.41
N THR A 120 1.02 -9.09 -1.30
CA THR A 120 0.98 -10.56 -1.45
C THR A 120 2.36 -11.13 -1.75
N ALA A 121 2.59 -12.37 -1.32
CA ALA A 121 3.80 -13.13 -1.68
C ALA A 121 3.54 -14.13 -2.82
N ASP A 122 2.31 -14.23 -3.34
CA ASP A 122 1.85 -15.33 -4.20
C ASP A 122 2.69 -15.51 -5.49
N PHE A 123 3.31 -14.43 -5.99
CA PHE A 123 4.00 -14.39 -7.29
C PHE A 123 5.54 -14.44 -7.21
N ALA A 124 6.10 -14.18 -6.02
CA ALA A 124 7.56 -14.20 -5.78
C ALA A 124 7.84 -14.50 -4.30
N PRO A 125 7.47 -15.70 -3.81
CA PRO A 125 7.38 -15.97 -2.37
C PRO A 125 8.73 -15.89 -1.65
N ALA A 126 9.83 -16.26 -2.32
CA ALA A 126 11.16 -16.23 -1.73
C ALA A 126 11.67 -14.78 -1.59
N GLU A 127 11.63 -14.01 -2.67
CA GLU A 127 12.08 -12.62 -2.78
C GLU A 127 11.25 -11.72 -1.86
N VAL A 128 9.93 -11.77 -2.02
CA VAL A 128 9.01 -10.94 -1.21
C VAL A 128 9.06 -11.36 0.26
N GLY A 129 9.25 -12.65 0.54
CA GLY A 129 9.48 -13.15 1.89
C GLY A 129 10.77 -12.61 2.53
N ARG A 130 11.86 -12.44 1.76
CA ARG A 130 13.10 -11.80 2.23
C ARG A 130 12.86 -10.32 2.53
N VAL A 131 12.22 -9.58 1.63
CA VAL A 131 11.83 -8.18 1.85
C VAL A 131 10.95 -8.00 3.08
N ALA A 132 9.95 -8.87 3.30
CA ALA A 132 9.09 -8.83 4.47
C ALA A 132 9.86 -9.06 5.79
N ARG A 133 10.88 -9.93 5.77
CA ARG A 133 11.78 -10.12 6.92
C ARG A 133 12.66 -8.90 7.17
N GLU A 134 13.16 -8.23 6.13
CA GLU A 134 13.90 -6.97 6.27
C GLU A 134 13.05 -5.85 6.90
N TYR A 135 11.77 -5.79 6.54
CA TYR A 135 10.81 -4.90 7.17
C TYR A 135 10.58 -5.26 8.65
N ALA A 136 10.33 -6.54 8.96
CA ALA A 136 10.13 -7.01 10.33
C ALA A 136 11.36 -6.79 11.24
N ALA A 137 12.57 -7.00 10.71
CA ALA A 137 13.83 -6.76 11.43
C ALA A 137 14.04 -5.29 11.82
N ARG A 138 13.31 -4.36 11.17
CA ARG A 138 13.33 -2.92 11.43
C ARG A 138 12.08 -2.43 12.17
N GLY A 139 11.35 -3.34 12.83
CA GLY A 139 10.16 -3.00 13.60
C GLY A 139 8.91 -2.70 12.78
N MET A 140 8.90 -3.04 11.48
CA MET A 140 7.77 -2.80 10.56
C MET A 140 7.18 -4.12 10.05
N PRO A 141 6.55 -4.97 10.88
CA PRO A 141 6.05 -6.27 10.43
C PRO A 141 5.00 -6.13 9.33
N MET A 142 5.14 -6.92 8.26
CA MET A 142 4.18 -6.96 7.15
C MET A 142 3.24 -8.16 7.25
N ARG A 143 1.93 -7.93 7.03
CA ARG A 143 0.97 -9.00 6.77
C ARG A 143 0.65 -9.10 5.29
N LEU A 144 1.39 -9.95 4.60
CA LEU A 144 1.09 -10.35 3.23
C LEU A 144 -0.12 -11.29 3.21
N ARG A 145 -0.93 -11.22 2.15
CA ARG A 145 -2.17 -11.98 2.01
C ARG A 145 -2.23 -12.74 0.70
N THR A 146 -2.89 -13.89 0.74
CA THR A 146 -3.33 -14.62 -0.45
C THR A 146 -4.47 -13.87 -1.14
N ARG A 147 -4.78 -14.23 -2.38
CA ARG A 147 -5.98 -13.70 -3.07
C ARG A 147 -7.28 -13.98 -2.31
N ALA A 148 -7.40 -15.13 -1.64
CA ALA A 148 -8.60 -15.48 -0.88
C ALA A 148 -8.80 -14.56 0.33
N GLU A 149 -7.74 -14.35 1.12
CA GLU A 149 -7.75 -13.39 2.23
C GLU A 149 -7.97 -11.95 1.75
N ALA A 150 -7.49 -11.60 0.56
CA ALA A 150 -7.76 -10.29 -0.05
C ALA A 150 -9.24 -10.12 -0.42
N ALA A 151 -9.92 -11.19 -0.86
CA ALA A 151 -11.33 -11.15 -1.21
C ALA A 151 -12.25 -10.88 -0.01
N GLU A 152 -11.83 -11.26 1.20
CA GLU A 152 -12.60 -11.04 2.42
C GLU A 152 -12.91 -9.54 2.65
N PHE A 153 -12.01 -8.62 2.27
CA PHE A 153 -12.23 -7.17 2.38
C PHE A 153 -13.37 -6.64 1.51
N PHE A 154 -13.76 -7.39 0.47
CA PHE A 154 -14.77 -6.98 -0.49
C PHE A 154 -16.09 -7.76 -0.34
N THR A 155 -16.22 -8.53 0.75
CA THR A 155 -17.45 -9.28 1.05
C THR A 155 -18.64 -8.33 1.15
N GLY A 156 -19.71 -8.61 0.39
CA GLY A 156 -20.91 -7.77 0.36
C GLY A 156 -20.79 -6.50 -0.49
N LEU A 157 -19.70 -6.35 -1.26
CA LEU A 157 -19.51 -5.27 -2.23
C LEU A 157 -19.56 -5.81 -3.67
N ASP A 158 -19.95 -4.95 -4.61
CA ASP A 158 -19.96 -5.26 -6.03
C ASP A 158 -18.58 -4.94 -6.63
N LEU A 159 -17.78 -5.97 -6.90
CA LEU A 159 -16.46 -5.80 -7.51
C LEU A 159 -16.58 -5.18 -8.92
N VAL A 160 -15.83 -4.11 -9.15
CA VAL A 160 -15.65 -3.52 -10.47
C VAL A 160 -14.71 -4.40 -11.28
N ASP A 161 -15.11 -4.77 -12.50
CA ASP A 161 -14.29 -5.52 -13.45
C ASP A 161 -12.90 -4.88 -13.62
N PRO A 162 -11.78 -5.64 -13.55
CA PRO A 162 -11.68 -7.12 -13.58
C PRO A 162 -11.72 -7.82 -12.21
N GLY A 163 -12.18 -7.13 -11.16
CA GLY A 163 -12.16 -7.63 -9.79
C GLY A 163 -10.76 -7.58 -9.17
N ILE A 164 -10.38 -8.64 -8.44
CA ILE A 164 -9.10 -8.72 -7.71
C ILE A 164 -8.03 -9.36 -8.61
N VAL A 165 -7.10 -8.54 -9.09
CA VAL A 165 -5.98 -8.89 -9.98
C VAL A 165 -4.70 -8.21 -9.52
N GLN A 166 -3.53 -8.56 -10.07
CA GLN A 166 -2.31 -7.80 -9.82
C GLN A 166 -2.44 -6.36 -10.33
N VAL A 167 -1.83 -5.40 -9.61
CA VAL A 167 -2.03 -3.96 -9.86
C VAL A 167 -1.69 -3.51 -11.28
N HIS A 168 -0.75 -4.15 -11.98
CA HIS A 168 -0.42 -3.83 -13.39
C HIS A 168 -1.48 -4.31 -14.39
N ARG A 169 -2.33 -5.25 -14.00
CA ARG A 169 -3.41 -5.82 -14.83
C ARG A 169 -4.76 -5.14 -14.63
N TRP A 170 -4.91 -4.34 -13.58
CA TRP A 170 -6.16 -3.63 -13.33
C TRP A 170 -6.28 -2.42 -14.28
N ARG A 171 -7.15 -2.54 -15.30
CA ARG A 171 -7.46 -1.52 -16.32
C ARG A 171 -6.22 -0.74 -16.79
N PRO A 172 -5.23 -1.40 -17.42
CA PRO A 172 -4.00 -0.74 -17.86
C PRO A 172 -4.29 0.33 -18.93
N ASP A 173 -3.59 1.46 -18.87
CA ASP A 173 -3.78 2.60 -19.79
C ASP A 173 -3.28 2.31 -21.23
N GLY A 174 -2.76 1.11 -21.51
CA GLY A 174 -2.25 0.70 -22.83
C GLY A 174 -0.95 1.42 -23.25
N ILE A 175 -0.36 2.25 -22.38
CA ILE A 175 0.84 3.04 -22.66
C ILE A 175 2.01 2.46 -21.85
N GLY A 176 2.86 1.70 -22.53
CA GLY A 176 4.11 1.15 -21.98
C GLY A 176 4.67 0.04 -22.89
N THR A 177 5.92 0.18 -23.33
CA THR A 177 6.63 -0.81 -24.15
C THR A 177 7.28 -1.92 -23.32
N GLU A 178 7.27 -1.80 -22.00
CA GLU A 178 7.93 -2.73 -21.08
C GLU A 178 6.92 -3.75 -20.55
N VAL A 179 7.18 -5.04 -20.82
CA VAL A 179 6.37 -6.14 -20.29
C VAL A 179 6.74 -6.35 -18.83
N VAL A 180 5.88 -5.87 -17.92
CA VAL A 180 6.00 -6.13 -16.48
C VAL A 180 5.61 -7.58 -16.20
N ARG A 181 6.54 -8.36 -15.63
CA ARG A 181 6.32 -9.79 -15.32
C ARG A 181 5.51 -9.92 -14.03
N ASP A 182 4.80 -11.03 -13.88
CA ASP A 182 3.96 -11.23 -12.68
C ASP A 182 4.79 -11.32 -11.39
N GLU A 183 5.98 -11.93 -11.45
CA GLU A 183 6.93 -12.00 -10.33
C GLU A 183 7.49 -10.64 -9.89
N ASP A 184 7.36 -9.61 -10.75
CA ASP A 184 7.80 -8.25 -10.44
C ASP A 184 6.74 -7.47 -9.64
N ILE A 185 5.53 -8.03 -9.45
CA ILE A 185 4.40 -7.34 -8.81
C ILE A 185 3.83 -8.14 -7.62
N ALA A 186 4.16 -7.69 -6.41
CA ALA A 186 3.70 -8.25 -5.13
C ALA A 186 2.44 -7.57 -4.56
N MET A 187 1.53 -7.06 -5.40
CA MET A 187 0.31 -6.36 -4.97
C MET A 187 -0.91 -6.79 -5.80
N TYR A 188 -1.97 -7.18 -5.11
CA TYR A 188 -3.32 -7.19 -5.68
C TYR A 188 -3.91 -5.77 -5.65
N GLY A 189 -4.70 -5.42 -6.66
CA GLY A 189 -5.50 -4.20 -6.73
C GLY A 189 -6.96 -4.53 -7.03
N ALA A 190 -7.88 -3.84 -6.37
CA ALA A 190 -9.31 -3.96 -6.63
C ALA A 190 -10.07 -2.68 -6.28
N VAL A 191 -11.20 -2.50 -6.96
CA VAL A 191 -12.20 -1.47 -6.68
C VAL A 191 -13.55 -2.17 -6.55
N ALA A 192 -14.35 -1.82 -5.56
CA ALA A 192 -15.70 -2.34 -5.38
C ALA A 192 -16.67 -1.23 -4.99
N ARG A 193 -17.92 -1.37 -5.42
CA ARG A 193 -19.04 -0.49 -5.10
C ARG A 193 -19.82 -1.07 -3.91
N LYS A 194 -20.21 -0.21 -2.97
CA LYS A 194 -21.19 -0.53 -1.93
C LYS A 194 -22.59 -0.55 -2.58
N PRO A 195 -23.35 -1.67 -2.49
CA PRO A 195 -24.69 -1.79 -3.07
C PRO A 195 -25.58 -0.60 -2.74
#